data_AF-A0A1M7YXB3-F1
#
_entry.id   AF-A0A1M7YXB3-F1
#
_cell.length_a   1.000
_cell.length_b   1.000
_cell.length_c   1.000
_cell.angle_alpha   90.00
_cell.angle_beta   90.00
_cell.angle_gamma   90.00
#
_symmetry.space_group_name_H-M   'P 1'
#
loop_
_entity.id
_entity.type
_entity.pdbx_description
1 polymer ?
#
loop_
_entity_poly.entity_id
_entity_poly.type
_entity_poly.pdbx_seq_one_letter_code
_entity_poly.pdbx_strand_id
1 'polypeptide(L)'
;MKPAQFYYNDQQEALYGSDKFSLFQAVEQLDVADTRKFLGNILNTRLQQLNKISPEISALNIANKLCLSEYDMLLSQPKQTLSKDALWVEMQALNLFDSFADFWCDFELYQVKKKYTHALTSSSCGENEFITYSEQDYNSQLIINIEGIKETYLTPYFEYPMSLSDAILLFNLSTSVKENRWYEMLFSLELSTKGSHFVLFIPIKSEPQCSLIISTAKIQFWSKDTDWLYLSPFFVSDNWKLCSKVSSLQKNLNEFIPIYNRHLLKFNSSAELDKKFIELIHNKENICEVIRLTVCGSTKQKSFLLYLAQKRMISLLEDINITLGFVITGQPLIVNYYKSLEDNAYINISKNNLNDTRNYSYTYKGLWVINKLNRHFQESDYRTYKKKSIQQVRLASETK
;
A
#
# COMPACT_ATOMS: atom_id res chain seq x y z
N MET A 1 41.11 28.32 17.22
CA MET A 1 40.10 27.71 16.31
C MET A 1 38.76 27.78 16.99
N LYS A 2 37.81 28.55 16.44
CA LYS A 2 36.44 28.60 16.92
C LYS A 2 35.73 27.28 16.57
N PRO A 3 34.83 26.76 17.42
CA PRO A 3 34.05 25.57 17.08
C PRO A 3 33.12 25.92 15.91
N ALA A 4 33.05 25.02 14.93
CA ALA A 4 32.11 25.12 13.83
C ALA A 4 30.69 25.02 14.39
N GLN A 5 29.97 26.15 14.39
CA GLN A 5 28.52 26.16 14.48
C GLN A 5 27.99 25.62 13.15
N PHE A 6 27.45 24.40 13.16
CA PHE A 6 26.74 23.85 12.01
C PHE A 6 25.35 24.47 11.94
N TYR A 7 25.06 25.12 10.83
CA TYR A 7 23.73 25.64 10.50
C TYR A 7 22.82 24.46 10.14
N TYR A 8 21.78 24.28 10.96
CA TYR A 8 20.84 23.16 10.91
C TYR A 8 19.93 23.13 9.66
N ASN A 9 19.86 24.22 8.90
CA ASN A 9 19.07 24.29 7.66
C ASN A 9 19.74 23.52 6.49
N ASP A 10 21.07 23.42 6.47
CA ASP A 10 21.81 23.00 5.28
C ASP A 10 21.60 21.52 4.92
N GLN A 11 21.29 20.63 5.88
CA GLN A 11 21.12 19.19 5.63
C GLN A 11 19.74 18.82 5.06
N GLN A 12 18.67 19.50 5.50
CA GLN A 12 17.33 19.28 4.93
C GLN A 12 17.19 19.98 3.58
N GLU A 13 17.80 21.15 3.43
CA GLU A 13 17.87 21.91 2.19
C GLU A 13 18.64 21.15 1.09
N ALA A 14 19.75 20.47 1.45
CA ALA A 14 20.49 19.60 0.53
C ALA A 14 19.69 18.40 0.03
N LEU A 15 18.71 17.90 0.80
CA LEU A 15 17.91 16.71 0.45
C LEU A 15 16.81 17.00 -0.59
N TYR A 16 16.27 18.23 -0.59
CA TYR A 16 15.11 18.61 -1.41
C TYR A 16 15.40 19.75 -2.40
N GLY A 17 16.50 20.49 -2.25
CA GLY A 17 16.77 21.74 -2.96
C GLY A 17 16.12 22.94 -2.27
N SER A 18 16.80 24.10 -2.34
CA SER A 18 16.44 25.33 -1.60
C SER A 18 14.98 25.76 -1.77
N ASP A 19 14.49 25.73 -3.02
CA ASP A 19 13.13 26.19 -3.33
C ASP A 19 12.03 25.26 -2.79
N LYS A 20 12.24 23.93 -2.85
CA LYS A 20 11.28 22.95 -2.33
C LYS A 20 11.19 22.99 -0.81
N PHE A 21 12.35 23.09 -0.16
CA PHE A 21 12.42 23.22 1.29
C PHE A 21 11.73 24.49 1.78
N SER A 22 11.98 25.61 1.10
CA SER A 22 11.33 26.89 1.39
C SER A 22 9.80 26.80 1.26
N LEU A 23 9.28 26.09 0.26
CA LEU A 23 7.83 25.85 0.13
C LEU A 23 7.28 25.03 1.30
N PHE A 24 7.97 23.98 1.75
CA PHE A 24 7.52 23.20 2.91
C PHE A 24 7.42 24.06 4.16
N GLN A 25 8.43 24.88 4.45
CA GLN A 25 8.41 25.80 5.59
C GLN A 25 7.27 26.83 5.48
N ALA A 26 7.03 27.37 4.29
CA ALA A 26 5.94 28.31 4.07
C ALA A 26 4.56 27.67 4.31
N VAL A 27 4.38 26.41 3.91
CA VAL A 27 3.13 25.67 4.14
C VAL A 27 2.92 25.34 5.62
N GLU A 28 3.97 25.05 6.38
CA GLU A 28 3.88 24.86 7.83
C GLU A 28 3.48 26.15 8.58
N GLN A 29 3.82 27.31 8.04
CA GLN A 29 3.51 28.61 8.63
C GLN A 29 2.08 29.09 8.32
N LEU A 30 1.33 28.37 7.47
CA LEU A 30 -0.06 28.69 7.22
C LEU A 30 -0.90 28.44 8.48
N ASP A 31 -1.80 29.37 8.79
CA ASP A 31 -2.74 29.25 9.90
C ASP A 31 -3.89 28.28 9.53
N VAL A 32 -3.55 27.00 9.42
CA VAL A 32 -4.48 25.91 9.11
C VAL A 32 -4.49 24.89 10.25
N ALA A 33 -5.69 24.54 10.72
CA ALA A 33 -5.84 23.63 11.85
C ALA A 33 -5.31 22.20 11.56
N ASP A 34 -5.38 21.77 10.31
CA ASP A 34 -4.90 20.46 9.86
C ASP A 34 -4.37 20.56 8.43
N THR A 35 -3.04 20.56 8.29
CA THR A 35 -2.36 20.66 7.01
C THR A 35 -2.68 19.48 6.09
N ARG A 36 -2.85 18.27 6.61
CA ARG A 36 -3.24 17.10 5.80
C ARG A 36 -4.60 17.29 5.16
N LYS A 37 -5.57 17.70 5.97
CA LYS A 37 -6.93 17.98 5.48
C LYS A 37 -6.93 19.13 4.48
N PHE A 38 -6.13 20.16 4.73
CA PHE A 38 -5.97 21.29 3.82
C PHE A 38 -5.43 20.84 2.45
N LEU A 39 -4.32 20.11 2.41
CA LEU A 39 -3.75 19.59 1.16
C LEU A 39 -4.70 18.62 0.45
N GLY A 40 -5.34 17.72 1.19
CA GLY A 40 -6.35 16.81 0.66
C GLY A 40 -7.54 17.54 0.03
N ASN A 41 -7.99 18.65 0.62
CA ASN A 41 -9.08 19.44 0.07
C ASN A 41 -8.70 20.09 -1.27
N ILE A 42 -7.45 20.55 -1.44
CA ILE A 42 -6.97 21.12 -2.71
C ILE A 42 -7.09 20.07 -3.81
N LEU A 43 -6.46 18.91 -3.61
CA LEU A 43 -6.46 17.83 -4.59
C LEU A 43 -7.88 17.33 -4.88
N ASN A 44 -8.67 17.05 -3.84
CA ASN A 44 -10.04 16.56 -3.99
C ASN A 44 -10.93 17.55 -4.75
N THR A 45 -10.78 18.86 -4.51
CA THR A 45 -11.52 19.89 -5.26
C THR A 45 -11.22 19.81 -6.74
N ARG A 46 -9.94 19.64 -7.12
CA ARG A 46 -9.56 19.50 -8.53
C ARG A 46 -10.06 18.20 -9.14
N LEU A 47 -9.96 17.08 -8.43
CA LEU A 47 -10.50 15.81 -8.90
C LEU A 47 -12.03 15.87 -9.11
N GLN A 48 -12.76 16.57 -8.25
CA GLN A 48 -14.20 16.79 -8.41
C GLN A 48 -14.54 17.67 -9.62
N GLN A 49 -13.77 18.74 -9.85
CA GLN A 49 -13.94 19.58 -11.04
C GLN A 49 -13.65 18.79 -12.32
N LEU A 50 -12.57 18.03 -12.32
CA LEU A 50 -12.18 17.17 -13.43
C LEU A 50 -13.27 16.13 -13.74
N ASN A 51 -13.84 15.46 -12.72
CA ASN A 51 -14.96 14.53 -12.90
C ASN A 51 -16.25 15.20 -13.40
N LYS A 52 -16.44 16.51 -13.19
CA LYS A 52 -17.59 17.26 -13.74
C LYS A 52 -17.39 17.57 -15.22
N ILE A 53 -16.15 17.81 -15.64
CA ILE A 53 -15.79 18.06 -17.05
C ILE A 53 -15.90 16.75 -17.84
N SER A 54 -15.36 15.66 -17.27
CA SER A 54 -15.31 14.34 -17.87
C SER A 54 -15.78 13.28 -16.85
N PRO A 55 -17.07 12.91 -16.83
CA PRO A 55 -17.56 11.87 -15.92
C PRO A 55 -16.95 10.48 -16.19
N GLU A 56 -16.56 10.21 -17.43
CA GLU A 56 -16.00 8.94 -17.90
C GLU A 56 -14.67 8.58 -17.23
N ILE A 57 -13.89 9.57 -16.79
CA ILE A 57 -12.60 9.35 -16.12
C ILE A 57 -12.75 9.10 -14.62
N SER A 58 -13.97 9.12 -14.08
CA SER A 58 -14.23 8.88 -12.65
C SER A 58 -13.66 7.53 -12.16
N ALA A 59 -13.62 6.52 -13.03
CA ALA A 59 -13.09 5.19 -12.76
C ALA A 59 -11.55 5.11 -12.74
N LEU A 60 -10.84 6.12 -13.24
CA LEU A 60 -9.37 6.15 -13.25
C LEU A 60 -8.81 6.41 -11.85
N ASN A 61 -7.62 5.90 -11.59
CA ASN A 61 -6.84 6.27 -10.40
C ASN A 61 -6.36 7.73 -10.48
N ILE A 62 -5.98 8.30 -9.34
CA ILE A 62 -5.55 9.69 -9.22
C ILE A 62 -4.34 9.97 -10.11
N ALA A 63 -3.34 9.08 -10.14
CA ALA A 63 -2.15 9.29 -10.97
C ALA A 63 -2.50 9.48 -12.45
N ASN A 64 -3.38 8.64 -13.00
CA ASN A 64 -3.81 8.78 -14.38
C ASN A 64 -4.65 10.04 -14.59
N LYS A 65 -5.55 10.38 -13.66
CA LYS A 65 -6.32 11.63 -13.71
C LYS A 65 -5.44 12.87 -13.80
N LEU A 66 -4.33 12.89 -13.06
CA LEU A 66 -3.37 14.00 -13.04
C LEU A 66 -2.51 14.10 -14.30
N CYS A 67 -2.47 13.06 -15.14
CA CYS A 67 -1.74 13.05 -16.41
C CYS A 67 -2.62 13.36 -17.64
N LEU A 68 -3.90 13.67 -17.44
CA LEU A 68 -4.83 13.97 -18.53
C LEU A 68 -4.69 15.41 -19.01
N SER A 69 -4.86 15.65 -20.31
CA SER A 69 -4.90 17.00 -20.89
C SER A 69 -6.01 17.87 -20.30
N GLU A 70 -7.12 17.24 -19.92
CA GLU A 70 -8.28 17.85 -19.28
C GLU A 70 -7.93 18.42 -17.90
N TYR A 71 -6.98 17.80 -17.21
CA TYR A 71 -6.43 18.30 -15.95
C TYR A 71 -5.57 19.55 -16.19
N ASP A 72 -4.71 19.56 -17.20
CA ASP A 72 -3.90 20.73 -17.56
C ASP A 72 -4.77 21.93 -17.99
N MET A 73 -5.83 21.65 -18.76
CA MET A 73 -6.83 22.65 -19.13
C MET A 73 -7.56 23.21 -17.90
N LEU A 74 -7.93 22.35 -16.94
CA LEU A 74 -8.57 22.77 -15.69
C LEU A 74 -7.66 23.70 -14.89
N LEU A 75 -6.35 23.41 -14.81
CA LEU A 75 -5.38 24.25 -14.10
C LEU A 75 -5.21 25.65 -14.74
N SER A 76 -5.50 25.76 -16.03
CA SER A 76 -5.41 27.00 -16.80
C SER A 76 -6.67 27.90 -16.67
N GLN A 77 -7.76 27.40 -16.08
CA GLN A 77 -9.01 28.15 -15.94
C GLN A 77 -9.08 29.03 -14.68
N PRO A 78 -9.90 30.10 -14.68
CA PRO A 78 -10.05 31.00 -13.52
C PRO A 78 -10.47 30.26 -12.24
N LYS A 79 -9.68 30.47 -11.18
CA LYS A 79 -9.60 29.66 -9.97
C LYS A 79 -10.66 30.03 -8.91
N GLN A 80 -11.94 29.87 -9.20
CA GLN A 80 -13.01 30.42 -8.33
C GLN A 80 -13.38 29.58 -7.08
N THR A 81 -12.90 28.34 -6.94
CA THR A 81 -13.38 27.40 -5.89
C THR A 81 -12.42 27.17 -4.72
N LEU A 82 -11.15 27.55 -4.85
CA LEU A 82 -10.14 27.37 -3.81
C LEU A 82 -9.87 28.70 -3.10
N SER A 83 -9.49 28.65 -1.82
CA SER A 83 -9.08 29.85 -1.08
C SER A 83 -7.78 30.44 -1.64
N LYS A 84 -7.45 31.69 -1.29
CA LYS A 84 -6.20 32.33 -1.73
C LYS A 84 -4.96 31.52 -1.35
N ASP A 85 -4.91 31.01 -0.12
CA ASP A 85 -3.79 30.20 0.35
C ASP A 85 -3.72 28.86 -0.38
N ALA A 86 -4.86 28.19 -0.57
CA ALA A 86 -4.94 26.95 -1.33
C ALA A 86 -4.44 27.11 -2.77
N LEU A 87 -4.80 28.22 -3.42
CA LEU A 87 -4.35 28.54 -4.77
C LEU A 87 -2.87 28.87 -4.82
N TRP A 88 -2.37 29.61 -3.84
CA TRP A 88 -0.95 29.92 -3.74
C TRP A 88 -0.13 28.64 -3.58
N VAL A 89 -0.51 27.76 -2.65
CA VAL A 89 0.16 26.46 -2.43
C VAL A 89 0.11 25.59 -3.68
N GLU A 90 -1.06 25.46 -4.32
CA GLU A 90 -1.19 24.72 -5.58
C GLU A 90 -0.24 25.26 -6.66
N MET A 91 -0.17 26.58 -6.84
CA MET A 91 0.71 27.19 -7.84
C MET A 91 2.19 26.95 -7.55
N GLN A 92 2.62 27.16 -6.30
CA GLN A 92 4.02 26.94 -5.95
C GLN A 92 4.40 25.46 -6.07
N ALA A 93 3.51 24.55 -5.65
CA ALA A 93 3.71 23.12 -5.78
C ALA A 93 3.88 22.70 -7.25
N LEU A 94 2.98 23.13 -8.14
CA LEU A 94 3.04 22.76 -9.56
C LEU A 94 4.22 23.38 -10.32
N ASN A 95 4.84 24.43 -9.78
CA ASN A 95 6.09 24.97 -10.34
C ASN A 95 7.33 24.14 -9.97
N LEU A 96 7.27 23.37 -8.88
CA LEU A 96 8.42 22.67 -8.30
C LEU A 96 8.32 21.15 -8.38
N PHE A 97 7.12 20.60 -8.55
CA PHE A 97 6.83 19.18 -8.52
C PHE A 97 6.03 18.75 -9.75
N ASP A 98 6.21 17.50 -10.18
CA ASP A 98 5.52 16.93 -11.35
C ASP A 98 3.99 16.96 -11.20
N SER A 99 3.50 16.84 -9.96
CA SER A 99 2.08 16.94 -9.65
C SER A 99 1.86 17.46 -8.23
N PHE A 100 0.64 17.92 -7.95
CA PHE A 100 0.26 18.31 -6.59
C PHE A 100 0.30 17.13 -5.61
N ALA A 101 0.02 15.91 -6.08
CA ALA A 101 0.09 14.71 -5.24
C ALA A 101 1.54 14.34 -4.90
N ASP A 102 2.49 14.57 -5.80
CA ASP A 102 3.92 14.42 -5.51
C ASP A 102 4.39 15.42 -4.46
N PHE A 103 3.97 16.69 -4.58
CA PHE A 103 4.23 17.69 -3.55
C PHE A 103 3.69 17.26 -2.19
N TRP A 104 2.43 16.82 -2.11
CA TRP A 104 1.83 16.39 -0.84
C TRP A 104 2.59 15.18 -0.26
N CYS A 105 2.95 14.19 -1.08
CA CYS A 105 3.75 13.06 -0.64
C CYS A 105 5.11 13.50 -0.06
N ASP A 106 5.83 14.38 -0.76
CA ASP A 106 7.13 14.87 -0.30
C ASP A 106 7.04 15.74 0.96
N PHE A 107 5.97 16.52 1.10
CA PHE A 107 5.67 17.26 2.32
C PHE A 107 5.42 16.32 3.51
N GLU A 108 4.68 15.23 3.33
CA GLU A 108 4.49 14.23 4.40
C GLU A 108 5.80 13.53 4.79
N LEU A 109 6.64 13.18 3.80
CA LEU A 109 7.97 12.63 4.05
C LEU A 109 8.83 13.62 4.86
N TYR A 110 8.78 14.91 4.49
CA TYR A 110 9.46 15.99 5.22
C TYR A 110 8.98 16.07 6.67
N GLN A 111 7.67 16.14 6.90
CA GLN A 111 7.09 16.22 8.25
C GLN A 111 7.48 15.04 9.14
N VAL A 112 7.49 13.81 8.59
CA VAL A 112 7.90 12.63 9.36
C VAL A 112 9.39 12.71 9.72
N LYS A 113 10.26 12.99 8.76
CA LYS A 113 11.72 13.04 8.98
C LYS A 113 12.11 14.15 9.96
N LYS A 114 11.45 15.31 9.88
CA LYS A 114 11.70 16.48 10.73
C LYS A 114 11.57 16.17 12.23
N LYS A 115 10.65 15.28 12.62
CA LYS A 115 10.44 14.87 14.02
C LYS A 115 11.69 14.25 14.66
N TYR A 116 12.52 13.58 13.86
CA TYR A 116 13.62 12.75 14.34
C TYR A 116 15.00 13.37 14.08
N THR A 117 15.09 14.39 13.20
CA THR A 117 16.34 15.11 12.91
C THR A 117 16.93 15.87 14.10
N HIS A 118 16.24 16.01 15.22
CA HIS A 118 16.80 16.64 16.44
C HIS A 118 17.45 15.64 17.42
N ALA A 119 17.29 14.33 17.21
CA ALA A 119 17.83 13.27 18.08
C ALA A 119 19.32 12.94 17.81
N LEU A 120 20.07 13.92 17.29
CA LEU A 120 21.43 13.84 16.73
C LEU A 120 22.56 13.41 17.69
N THR A 121 22.25 12.95 18.91
CA THR A 121 23.26 12.64 19.94
C THR A 121 23.51 11.15 20.16
N SER A 122 22.75 10.26 19.52
CA SER A 122 22.93 8.82 19.65
C SER A 122 23.03 8.19 18.27
N SER A 123 24.25 7.73 17.96
CA SER A 123 24.61 6.80 16.88
C SER A 123 23.73 6.85 15.62
N SER A 124 24.21 7.53 14.58
CA SER A 124 23.87 7.11 13.22
C SER A 124 24.23 5.63 13.12
N CYS A 125 23.25 4.76 12.96
CA CYS A 125 23.53 3.33 12.85
C CYS A 125 24.21 3.10 11.49
N GLY A 126 25.54 3.04 11.54
CA GLY A 126 26.41 2.96 10.38
C GLY A 126 26.28 1.62 9.68
N GLU A 127 26.32 1.71 8.35
CA GLU A 127 26.40 0.64 7.36
C GLU A 127 25.16 -0.24 7.16
N ASN A 128 24.70 -0.23 5.91
CA ASN A 128 23.61 -1.04 5.37
C ASN A 128 23.76 -2.51 5.80
N GLU A 129 22.93 -2.98 6.73
CA GLU A 129 22.67 -4.42 6.79
C GLU A 129 22.11 -4.84 5.43
N PHE A 130 22.94 -5.58 4.69
CA PHE A 130 22.62 -5.96 3.33
C PHE A 130 21.45 -6.94 3.35
N ILE A 131 20.38 -6.59 2.65
CA ILE A 131 19.27 -7.51 2.35
C ILE A 131 19.85 -8.77 1.69
N THR A 132 19.89 -9.87 2.43
CA THR A 132 20.34 -11.19 1.97
C THR A 132 19.19 -11.97 1.33
N TYR A 133 19.49 -13.09 0.68
CA TYR A 133 18.46 -14.02 0.16
C TYR A 133 18.27 -15.25 1.07
N SER A 134 18.67 -15.16 2.35
CA SER A 134 18.50 -16.20 3.37
C SER A 134 17.24 -15.91 4.18
N GLU A 135 16.27 -16.81 4.18
CA GLU A 135 15.02 -16.63 4.94
C GLU A 135 15.22 -16.59 6.47
N GLN A 136 16.37 -17.08 6.96
CA GLN A 136 16.70 -17.16 8.39
C GLN A 136 17.18 -15.82 8.96
N ASP A 137 17.59 -14.90 8.09
CA ASP A 137 18.13 -13.60 8.49
C ASP A 137 17.00 -12.61 8.85
N TYR A 138 15.75 -13.01 8.63
CA TYR A 138 14.57 -12.18 8.77
C TYR A 138 13.65 -12.70 9.86
N ASN A 139 13.16 -11.76 10.67
CA ASN A 139 12.12 -11.98 11.65
C ASN A 139 10.82 -11.32 11.19
N SER A 140 9.70 -11.86 11.66
CA SER A 140 8.38 -11.36 11.32
C SER A 140 7.46 -11.37 12.53
N GLN A 141 6.59 -10.37 12.63
CA GLN A 141 5.59 -10.28 13.68
C GLN A 141 4.28 -9.73 13.14
N LEU A 142 3.17 -10.15 13.75
CA LEU A 142 1.87 -9.52 13.61
C LEU A 142 1.61 -8.69 14.86
N ILE A 143 1.61 -7.37 14.70
CA ILE A 143 1.49 -6.41 15.80
C ILE A 143 0.09 -5.81 15.74
N ILE A 144 -0.74 -6.01 16.77
CA ILE A 144 -2.16 -5.62 16.75
C ILE A 144 -2.37 -4.11 16.90
N ASN A 145 -1.48 -3.43 17.61
CA ASN A 145 -1.54 -2.01 17.93
C ASN A 145 -0.14 -1.39 17.77
N ILE A 146 0.17 -0.89 16.57
CA ILE A 146 1.50 -0.32 16.29
C ILE A 146 1.74 1.03 16.97
N GLU A 147 0.68 1.80 17.24
CA GLU A 147 0.80 3.11 17.88
C GLU A 147 1.18 3.03 19.35
N GLY A 148 1.02 1.86 19.98
CA GLY A 148 1.44 1.59 21.35
C GLY A 148 2.88 1.05 21.49
N ILE A 149 3.57 0.76 20.38
CA ILE A 149 4.93 0.19 20.38
C ILE A 149 5.94 1.26 20.72
N LYS A 150 6.83 0.97 21.69
CA LYS A 150 7.83 1.92 22.19
C LYS A 150 9.20 1.73 21.55
N GLU A 151 9.45 0.53 21.05
CA GLU A 151 10.65 0.15 20.33
C GLU A 151 10.81 1.03 19.08
N THR A 152 12.07 1.31 18.76
CA THR A 152 12.43 2.14 17.61
C THR A 152 12.91 1.28 16.45
N TYR A 153 12.59 1.72 15.24
CA TYR A 153 12.86 0.98 14.03
C TYR A 153 13.57 1.87 13.02
N LEU A 154 14.47 1.25 12.24
CA LEU A 154 15.05 1.86 11.05
C LEU A 154 14.22 1.51 9.82
N THR A 155 14.40 2.33 8.78
CA THR A 155 13.91 2.03 7.43
C THR A 155 15.05 2.27 6.44
N PRO A 156 15.01 1.67 5.24
CA PRO A 156 15.98 1.99 4.18
C PRO A 156 15.86 3.44 3.63
N TYR A 157 14.88 4.21 4.07
CA TYR A 157 14.52 5.51 3.52
C TYR A 157 14.93 6.68 4.43
N PHE A 158 15.47 6.38 5.62
CA PHE A 158 15.94 7.37 6.58
C PHE A 158 16.91 6.75 7.59
N GLU A 159 17.92 7.52 7.97
CA GLU A 159 19.07 7.04 8.74
C GLU A 159 18.87 6.99 10.26
N TYR A 160 17.80 7.61 10.78
CA TYR A 160 17.54 7.67 12.22
C TYR A 160 16.43 6.70 12.66
N PRO A 161 16.57 6.07 13.84
CA PRO A 161 15.52 5.27 14.44
C PRO A 161 14.26 6.10 14.70
N MET A 162 13.10 5.52 14.44
CA MET A 162 11.80 6.17 14.62
C MET A 162 10.76 5.23 15.24
N SER A 163 9.65 5.78 15.73
CA SER A 163 8.53 4.96 16.20
C SER A 163 8.03 4.05 15.07
N LEU A 164 7.48 2.89 15.42
CA LEU A 164 6.96 1.93 14.44
C LEU A 164 5.91 2.56 13.50
N SER A 165 5.01 3.39 14.04
CA SER A 165 3.99 4.11 13.25
C SER A 165 4.59 5.04 12.21
N ASP A 166 5.60 5.84 12.58
CA ASP A 166 6.26 6.74 11.63
C ASP A 166 7.14 5.95 10.64
N ALA A 167 7.76 4.83 11.07
CA ALA A 167 8.52 3.94 10.19
C ALA A 167 7.63 3.34 9.09
N ILE A 168 6.48 2.79 9.44
CA ILE A 168 5.51 2.22 8.50
C ILE A 168 4.93 3.31 7.58
N LEU A 169 4.65 4.50 8.11
CA LEU A 169 4.20 5.64 7.30
C LEU A 169 5.26 6.04 6.27
N LEU A 170 6.50 6.25 6.70
CA LEU A 170 7.61 6.60 5.82
C LEU A 170 7.83 5.53 4.75
N PHE A 171 7.78 4.26 5.14
CA PHE A 171 7.93 3.12 4.24
C PHE A 171 6.84 3.10 3.16
N ASN A 172 5.58 3.28 3.55
CA ASN A 172 4.44 3.32 2.62
C ASN A 172 4.43 4.56 1.70
N LEU A 173 4.81 5.73 2.23
CA LEU A 173 4.97 6.94 1.42
C LEU A 173 6.06 6.75 0.35
N SER A 174 7.20 6.17 0.75
CA SER A 174 8.33 5.96 -0.16
C SER A 174 8.01 4.91 -1.22
N THR A 175 7.38 3.79 -0.84
CA THR A 175 7.09 2.67 -1.75
C THR A 175 5.78 2.82 -2.52
N SER A 176 4.64 2.85 -1.85
CA SER A 176 3.35 2.86 -2.55
C SER A 176 3.03 4.21 -3.20
N VAL A 177 3.30 5.30 -2.50
CA VAL A 177 2.91 6.63 -2.99
C VAL A 177 3.95 7.17 -3.97
N LYS A 178 5.22 7.31 -3.56
CA LYS A 178 6.26 7.93 -4.39
C LYS A 178 6.72 7.03 -5.54
N GLU A 179 7.12 5.79 -5.26
CA GLU A 179 7.59 4.88 -6.32
C GLU A 179 6.46 4.37 -7.23
N ASN A 180 5.31 3.98 -6.65
CA ASN A 180 4.21 3.36 -7.42
C ASN A 180 3.07 4.33 -7.79
N ARG A 181 3.15 5.61 -7.42
CA ARG A 181 2.14 6.65 -7.71
C ARG A 181 0.72 6.30 -7.26
N TRP A 182 0.59 5.53 -6.18
CA TRP A 182 -0.72 5.19 -5.60
C TRP A 182 -1.22 6.33 -4.70
N TYR A 183 -1.57 7.45 -5.31
CA TYR A 183 -1.90 8.69 -4.59
C TYR A 183 -3.20 8.61 -3.78
N GLU A 184 -4.07 7.63 -4.01
CA GLU A 184 -5.27 7.37 -3.18
C GLU A 184 -4.90 7.17 -1.71
N MET A 185 -3.70 6.64 -1.43
CA MET A 185 -3.23 6.43 -0.06
C MET A 185 -3.01 7.73 0.72
N LEU A 186 -2.79 8.87 0.05
CA LEU A 186 -2.63 10.17 0.72
C LEU A 186 -3.87 10.58 1.51
N PHE A 187 -5.05 10.14 1.08
CA PHE A 187 -6.31 10.40 1.79
C PHE A 187 -6.55 9.49 3.00
N SER A 188 -5.68 8.52 3.23
CA SER A 188 -5.84 7.52 4.29
C SER A 188 -4.52 7.12 4.95
N LEU A 189 -3.66 8.12 5.21
CA LEU A 189 -2.33 7.89 5.80
C LEU A 189 -2.42 7.36 7.25
N GLU A 190 -3.52 7.62 7.95
CA GLU A 190 -3.78 7.10 9.29
C GLU A 190 -3.74 5.57 9.35
N LEU A 191 -4.17 4.88 8.28
CA LEU A 191 -4.09 3.42 8.18
C LEU A 191 -2.64 2.91 8.23
N SER A 192 -1.65 3.74 7.86
CA SER A 192 -0.22 3.40 7.98
C SER A 192 0.37 3.69 9.36
N THR A 193 -0.37 4.38 10.24
CA THR A 193 0.14 4.79 11.56
C THR A 193 -0.56 4.11 12.73
N LYS A 194 -1.67 3.40 12.48
CA LYS A 194 -2.51 2.81 13.55
C LYS A 194 -2.95 1.38 13.27
N GLY A 195 -3.32 0.69 14.34
CA GLY A 195 -3.94 -0.64 14.37
C GLY A 195 -2.99 -1.76 13.99
N SER A 196 -3.54 -2.83 13.40
CA SER A 196 -2.79 -4.08 13.24
C SER A 196 -1.97 -4.13 11.95
N HIS A 197 -0.67 -4.47 12.06
CA HIS A 197 0.24 -4.61 10.93
C HIS A 197 1.09 -5.87 11.04
N PHE A 198 1.28 -6.53 9.91
CA PHE A 198 2.39 -7.46 9.71
C PHE A 198 3.66 -6.66 9.44
N VAL A 199 4.76 -7.01 10.10
CA VAL A 199 6.07 -6.40 9.92
C VAL A 199 7.11 -7.50 9.71
N LEU A 200 7.89 -7.37 8.64
CA LEU A 200 9.08 -8.18 8.37
C LEU A 200 10.31 -7.27 8.58
N PHE A 201 11.29 -7.75 9.33
CA PHE A 201 12.44 -6.94 9.72
C PHE A 201 13.72 -7.77 9.87
N ILE A 202 14.85 -7.08 9.80
CA ILE A 202 16.17 -7.62 10.11
C ILE A 202 16.58 -7.08 11.49
N PRO A 203 16.89 -7.94 12.47
CA PRO A 203 17.44 -7.50 13.76
C PRO A 203 18.84 -6.92 13.57
N ILE A 204 19.07 -5.71 14.07
CA ILE A 204 20.37 -5.05 13.93
C ILE A 204 21.33 -5.62 14.97
N LYS A 205 22.41 -6.27 14.51
CA LYS A 205 23.33 -6.97 15.42
C LYS A 205 24.06 -6.03 16.39
N SER A 206 24.39 -4.82 15.94
CA SER A 206 25.07 -3.79 16.75
C SER A 206 24.15 -3.10 17.76
N GLU A 207 22.85 -3.09 17.51
CA GLU A 207 21.85 -2.40 18.33
C GLU A 207 20.62 -3.31 18.54
N PRO A 208 20.66 -4.22 19.55
CA PRO A 208 19.61 -5.22 19.74
C PRO A 208 18.20 -4.67 20.01
N GLN A 209 18.09 -3.40 20.38
CA GLN A 209 16.82 -2.71 20.61
C GLN A 209 16.26 -2.01 19.37
N CYS A 210 16.95 -2.13 18.23
CA CYS A 210 16.53 -1.57 16.96
C CYS A 210 16.47 -2.66 15.88
N SER A 211 15.58 -2.48 14.92
CA SER A 211 15.39 -3.41 13.81
C SER A 211 15.10 -2.64 12.52
N LEU A 212 15.60 -3.15 11.41
CA LEU A 212 15.39 -2.57 10.09
C LEU A 212 14.14 -3.17 9.46
N ILE A 213 13.11 -2.35 9.24
CA ILE A 213 11.89 -2.78 8.55
C ILE A 213 12.17 -2.92 7.05
N ILE A 214 11.79 -4.08 6.50
CA ILE A 214 11.99 -4.40 5.09
C ILE A 214 10.69 -4.76 4.35
N SER A 215 9.62 -5.05 5.08
CA SER A 215 8.27 -5.18 4.54
C SER A 215 7.23 -4.92 5.61
N THR A 216 6.07 -4.39 5.20
CA THR A 216 4.91 -4.19 6.07
C THR A 216 3.63 -4.45 5.30
N ALA A 217 2.57 -4.86 6.00
CA ALA A 217 1.22 -4.93 5.47
C ALA A 217 0.21 -4.60 6.58
N LYS A 218 -0.84 -3.85 6.22
CA LYS A 218 -1.94 -3.56 7.13
C LYS A 218 -2.89 -4.75 7.14
N ILE A 219 -3.22 -5.21 8.35
CA ILE A 219 -4.20 -6.28 8.58
C ILE A 219 -5.43 -5.64 9.21
N GLN A 220 -6.59 -5.78 8.58
CA GLN A 220 -7.86 -5.29 9.12
C GLN A 220 -8.73 -6.49 9.46
N PHE A 221 -9.00 -6.70 10.74
CA PHE A 221 -9.95 -7.72 11.17
C PHE A 221 -11.39 -7.27 10.92
N TRP A 222 -12.33 -8.21 10.91
CA TRP A 222 -13.73 -7.91 10.66
C TRP A 222 -14.36 -6.90 11.64
N SER A 223 -13.83 -6.79 12.86
CA SER A 223 -14.27 -5.77 13.82
C SER A 223 -14.11 -4.31 13.34
N LYS A 224 -13.43 -4.11 12.20
CA LYS A 224 -13.23 -2.84 11.50
C LYS A 224 -13.72 -2.90 10.05
N ASP A 225 -14.75 -3.68 9.76
CA ASP A 225 -15.32 -3.88 8.42
C ASP A 225 -15.74 -2.57 7.71
N THR A 226 -16.17 -1.56 8.45
CA THR A 226 -16.50 -0.23 7.91
C THR A 226 -15.33 0.44 7.20
N ASP A 227 -14.10 0.07 7.56
CA ASP A 227 -12.87 0.65 7.04
C ASP A 227 -12.21 -0.26 5.97
N TRP A 228 -12.86 -1.36 5.58
CA TRP A 228 -12.33 -2.31 4.59
C TRP A 228 -12.32 -1.72 3.18
N LEU A 229 -11.13 -1.68 2.58
CA LEU A 229 -10.94 -1.13 1.24
C LEU A 229 -11.63 -1.99 0.17
N TYR A 230 -11.59 -3.31 0.34
CA TYR A 230 -12.20 -4.34 -0.51
C TYR A 230 -13.70 -4.12 -0.71
N LEU A 231 -14.35 -3.49 0.28
CA LEU A 231 -15.78 -3.22 0.34
C LEU A 231 -16.14 -1.75 0.09
N SER A 232 -15.13 -0.90 -0.11
CA SER A 232 -15.37 0.50 -0.42
C SER A 232 -16.06 0.66 -1.79
N PRO A 233 -16.81 1.75 -2.01
CA PRO A 233 -17.58 1.95 -3.24
C PRO A 233 -16.77 1.84 -4.54
N PHE A 234 -15.48 2.18 -4.51
CA PHE A 234 -14.60 2.04 -5.68
C PHE A 234 -14.40 0.57 -6.07
N PHE A 235 -14.18 -0.31 -5.09
CA PHE A 235 -13.93 -1.74 -5.28
C PHE A 235 -15.21 -2.58 -5.40
N VAL A 236 -16.36 -2.02 -5.00
CA VAL A 236 -17.70 -2.61 -5.13
C VAL A 236 -18.48 -1.81 -6.18
N SER A 237 -18.03 -1.90 -7.44
CA SER A 237 -18.65 -1.21 -8.58
C SER A 237 -18.71 -2.10 -9.81
N ASP A 238 -19.53 -1.73 -10.79
CA ASP A 238 -19.69 -2.48 -12.05
C ASP A 238 -18.45 -2.45 -12.96
N ASN A 239 -17.46 -1.61 -12.61
CA ASN A 239 -16.16 -1.59 -13.29
C ASN A 239 -15.34 -2.87 -13.02
N TRP A 240 -15.65 -3.61 -11.96
CA TRP A 240 -14.98 -4.87 -11.62
C TRP A 240 -15.64 -6.06 -12.30
N LYS A 241 -14.92 -6.67 -13.23
CA LYS A 241 -15.39 -7.82 -14.03
C LYS A 241 -15.06 -9.12 -13.33
N LEU A 242 -16.05 -10.01 -13.21
CA LEU A 242 -15.86 -11.35 -12.64
C LEU A 242 -14.80 -12.15 -13.43
N CYS A 243 -13.90 -12.81 -12.71
CA CYS A 243 -12.80 -13.57 -13.32
C CYS A 243 -13.20 -14.98 -13.75
N SER A 244 -14.21 -15.56 -13.11
CA SER A 244 -14.64 -16.95 -13.32
C SER A 244 -16.14 -17.03 -13.56
N LYS A 245 -16.58 -18.13 -14.19
CA LYS A 245 -18.01 -18.44 -14.25
C LYS A 245 -18.52 -18.69 -12.83
N VAL A 246 -19.71 -18.16 -12.53
CA VAL A 246 -20.40 -18.24 -11.23
C VAL A 246 -20.35 -19.66 -10.64
N SER A 247 -20.54 -20.69 -11.46
CA SER A 247 -20.58 -22.09 -11.05
C SER A 247 -19.27 -22.66 -10.51
N SER A 248 -18.12 -22.29 -11.09
CA SER A 248 -16.81 -22.75 -10.59
C SER A 248 -16.45 -22.05 -9.28
N LEU A 249 -16.80 -20.75 -9.19
CA LEU A 249 -16.60 -20.00 -7.96
C LEU A 249 -17.46 -20.56 -6.81
N GLN A 250 -18.74 -20.84 -7.06
CA GLN A 250 -19.62 -21.48 -6.08
C GLN A 250 -19.06 -22.83 -5.61
N LYS A 251 -18.59 -23.69 -6.53
CA LYS A 251 -18.00 -24.98 -6.15
C LYS A 251 -16.79 -24.79 -5.22
N ASN A 252 -15.89 -23.87 -5.59
CA ASN A 252 -14.72 -23.57 -4.77
C ASN A 252 -15.13 -23.03 -3.39
N LEU A 253 -16.03 -22.06 -3.32
CA LEU A 253 -16.48 -21.50 -2.05
C LEU A 253 -17.20 -22.53 -1.16
N ASN A 254 -17.95 -23.46 -1.77
CA ASN A 254 -18.69 -24.51 -1.07
C ASN A 254 -17.79 -25.53 -0.34
N GLU A 255 -16.52 -25.67 -0.76
CA GLU A 255 -15.56 -26.56 -0.13
C GLU A 255 -14.88 -25.93 1.10
N PHE A 256 -14.84 -24.59 1.23
CA PHE A 256 -13.92 -23.92 2.17
C PHE A 256 -14.60 -23.11 3.28
N ILE A 257 -15.87 -22.74 3.10
CA ILE A 257 -16.56 -21.86 4.04
C ILE A 257 -17.82 -22.57 4.54
N PRO A 258 -18.00 -22.70 5.87
CA PRO A 258 -19.29 -23.11 6.43
C PRO A 258 -20.31 -21.99 6.16
N ILE A 259 -20.86 -21.96 4.95
CA ILE A 259 -21.90 -21.00 4.54
C ILE A 259 -23.27 -21.62 4.85
N TYR A 260 -24.15 -20.88 5.52
CA TYR A 260 -25.58 -21.21 5.58
C TYR A 260 -26.23 -20.95 4.23
N ASN A 261 -27.18 -21.79 3.81
CA ASN A 261 -27.97 -21.58 2.59
C ASN A 261 -27.13 -21.43 1.30
N ARG A 262 -26.16 -22.33 1.11
CA ARG A 262 -25.22 -22.40 -0.04
C ARG A 262 -25.88 -22.32 -1.42
N HIS A 263 -27.15 -22.73 -1.52
CA HIS A 263 -27.96 -22.68 -2.73
C HIS A 263 -28.39 -21.25 -3.14
N LEU A 264 -28.18 -20.25 -2.29
CA LEU A 264 -28.62 -18.85 -2.48
C LEU A 264 -27.58 -17.92 -3.12
N LEU A 265 -26.37 -18.39 -3.43
CA LEU A 265 -25.31 -17.60 -4.08
C LEU A 265 -25.63 -17.30 -5.56
N LYS A 266 -26.79 -16.73 -5.88
CA LYS A 266 -27.10 -16.20 -7.21
C LYS A 266 -26.69 -14.73 -7.25
N PHE A 267 -25.82 -14.36 -8.19
CA PHE A 267 -25.35 -12.99 -8.39
C PHE A 267 -25.14 -12.72 -9.87
N ASN A 268 -25.45 -11.49 -10.29
CA ASN A 268 -25.35 -11.03 -11.67
C ASN A 268 -24.15 -10.10 -11.90
N SER A 269 -23.51 -9.62 -10.84
CA SER A 269 -22.33 -8.74 -10.89
C SER A 269 -21.30 -9.06 -9.80
N SER A 270 -20.09 -8.52 -9.93
CA SER A 270 -19.07 -8.60 -8.86
C SER A 270 -19.55 -7.91 -7.60
N ALA A 271 -20.21 -6.76 -7.72
CA ALA A 271 -20.68 -5.99 -6.57
C ALA A 271 -21.75 -6.75 -5.76
N GLU A 272 -22.67 -7.45 -6.43
CA GLU A 272 -23.65 -8.31 -5.75
C GLU A 272 -22.99 -9.50 -5.05
N LEU A 273 -21.99 -10.10 -5.70
CA LEU A 273 -21.21 -11.20 -5.10
C LEU A 273 -20.51 -10.74 -3.83
N ASP A 274 -19.78 -9.63 -3.85
CA ASP A 274 -19.02 -9.14 -2.70
C ASP A 274 -19.92 -8.94 -1.47
N LYS A 275 -21.10 -8.34 -1.66
CA LYS A 275 -22.09 -8.13 -0.60
C LYS A 275 -22.64 -9.45 -0.06
N LYS A 276 -23.17 -10.31 -0.93
CA LYS A 276 -23.76 -11.59 -0.52
C LYS A 276 -22.74 -12.53 0.11
N PHE A 277 -21.52 -12.54 -0.43
CA PHE A 277 -20.46 -13.42 0.04
C PHE A 277 -20.13 -13.17 1.51
N ILE A 278 -20.04 -11.92 1.92
CA ILE A 278 -19.78 -11.53 3.30
C ILE A 278 -20.92 -11.90 4.24
N GLU A 279 -22.17 -11.70 3.80
CA GLU A 279 -23.35 -12.08 4.60
C GLU A 279 -23.36 -13.58 4.93
N LEU A 280 -22.79 -14.39 4.03
CA LEU A 280 -22.77 -15.84 4.09
C LEU A 280 -21.62 -16.42 4.91
N ILE A 281 -20.59 -15.64 5.23
CA ILE A 281 -19.49 -16.09 6.09
C ILE A 281 -20.00 -16.22 7.53
N HIS A 282 -19.96 -17.45 8.05
CA HIS A 282 -20.42 -17.76 9.41
C HIS A 282 -19.55 -17.10 10.49
N ASN A 283 -18.27 -17.45 10.51
CA ASN A 283 -17.34 -16.92 11.51
C ASN A 283 -16.53 -15.76 10.92
N LYS A 284 -17.07 -14.55 11.11
CA LYS A 284 -16.43 -13.32 10.66
C LYS A 284 -15.22 -12.92 11.51
N GLU A 285 -15.07 -13.47 12.71
CA GLU A 285 -13.86 -13.21 13.53
C GLU A 285 -12.61 -13.86 12.91
N ASN A 286 -12.80 -14.89 12.09
CA ASN A 286 -11.73 -15.64 11.42
C ASN A 286 -11.43 -15.11 10.01
N ILE A 287 -11.83 -13.89 9.67
CA ILE A 287 -11.49 -13.26 8.38
C ILE A 287 -10.79 -11.94 8.60
N CYS A 288 -9.89 -11.60 7.67
CA CYS A 288 -9.23 -10.30 7.65
C CYS A 288 -9.11 -9.78 6.23
N GLU A 289 -8.92 -8.48 6.11
CA GLU A 289 -8.42 -7.84 4.90
C GLU A 289 -6.91 -7.58 5.05
N VAL A 290 -6.16 -7.84 3.97
CA VAL A 290 -4.74 -7.49 3.86
C VAL A 290 -4.56 -6.42 2.79
N ILE A 291 -4.11 -5.23 3.21
CA ILE A 291 -3.85 -4.10 2.31
C ILE A 291 -2.43 -3.57 2.51
N ARG A 292 -1.95 -2.81 1.51
CA ARG A 292 -0.66 -2.10 1.55
C ARG A 292 0.53 -3.02 1.87
N LEU A 293 0.53 -4.24 1.33
CA LEU A 293 1.73 -5.08 1.36
C LEU A 293 2.84 -4.41 0.53
N THR A 294 3.86 -3.92 1.20
CA THR A 294 4.97 -3.17 0.60
C THR A 294 6.31 -3.80 0.95
N VAL A 295 7.29 -3.65 0.06
CA VAL A 295 8.66 -4.16 0.21
C VAL A 295 9.66 -3.13 -0.32
N CYS A 296 10.87 -3.13 0.24
CA CYS A 296 11.95 -2.23 -0.17
C CYS A 296 12.97 -2.91 -1.10
N GLY A 297 13.94 -2.12 -1.56
CA GLY A 297 15.11 -2.59 -2.30
C GLY A 297 14.94 -2.63 -3.83
N SER A 298 15.95 -3.21 -4.50
CA SER A 298 15.97 -3.42 -5.95
C SER A 298 14.89 -4.39 -6.42
N THR A 299 14.58 -4.42 -7.72
CA THR A 299 13.57 -5.34 -8.30
C THR A 299 13.79 -6.80 -7.92
N LYS A 300 15.04 -7.27 -7.85
CA LYS A 300 15.37 -8.65 -7.45
C LYS A 300 15.11 -8.89 -5.96
N GLN A 301 15.46 -7.93 -5.11
CA GLN A 301 15.21 -7.97 -3.66
C GLN A 301 13.71 -7.94 -3.39
N LYS A 302 12.97 -7.00 -4.00
CA LYS A 302 11.51 -6.90 -3.90
C LYS A 302 10.80 -8.21 -4.21
N SER A 303 11.22 -8.91 -5.26
CA SER A 303 10.67 -10.24 -5.61
C SER A 303 10.87 -11.29 -4.50
N PHE A 304 12.06 -11.34 -3.89
CA PHE A 304 12.34 -12.24 -2.77
C PHE A 304 11.58 -11.83 -1.51
N LEU A 305 11.61 -10.55 -1.17
CA LEU A 305 10.93 -10.02 0.02
C LEU A 305 9.42 -10.17 -0.08
N LEU A 306 8.82 -10.02 -1.26
CA LEU A 306 7.38 -10.28 -1.45
C LEU A 306 7.04 -11.73 -1.19
N TYR A 307 7.85 -12.68 -1.68
CA TYR A 307 7.68 -14.10 -1.37
C TYR A 307 7.76 -14.34 0.14
N LEU A 308 8.81 -13.85 0.79
CA LEU A 308 9.06 -14.10 2.20
C LEU A 308 7.99 -13.45 3.08
N ALA A 309 7.59 -12.22 2.78
CA ALA A 309 6.53 -11.50 3.48
C ALA A 309 5.20 -12.26 3.40
N GLN A 310 4.81 -12.74 2.23
CA GLN A 310 3.60 -13.56 2.09
C GLN A 310 3.70 -14.86 2.89
N LYS A 311 4.80 -15.60 2.77
CA LYS A 311 5.03 -16.86 3.51
C LYS A 311 4.91 -16.66 5.02
N ARG A 312 5.61 -15.67 5.57
CA ARG A 312 5.61 -15.39 7.01
C ARG A 312 4.26 -14.86 7.50
N MET A 313 3.65 -13.94 6.75
CA MET A 313 2.36 -13.36 7.10
C MET A 313 1.26 -14.42 7.09
N ILE A 314 1.20 -15.28 6.08
CA ILE A 314 0.21 -16.35 5.99
C ILE A 314 0.35 -17.33 7.15
N SER A 315 1.59 -17.70 7.53
CA SER A 315 1.83 -18.53 8.72
C SER A 315 1.30 -17.86 9.99
N LEU A 316 1.61 -16.59 10.22
CA LEU A 316 1.14 -15.85 11.40
C LEU A 316 -0.38 -15.70 11.44
N LEU A 317 -1.03 -15.52 10.27
CA LEU A 317 -2.49 -15.46 10.17
C LEU A 317 -3.12 -16.83 10.48
N GLU A 318 -2.50 -17.93 10.08
CA GLU A 318 -2.96 -19.28 10.44
C GLU A 318 -2.83 -19.52 11.95
N ASP A 319 -1.73 -19.10 12.57
CA ASP A 319 -1.47 -19.25 14.00
C ASP A 319 -2.54 -18.56 14.87
N ILE A 320 -3.16 -17.48 14.38
CA ILE A 320 -4.28 -16.80 15.03
C ILE A 320 -5.66 -17.20 14.49
N ASN A 321 -5.74 -18.35 13.80
CA ASN A 321 -6.98 -18.96 13.29
C ASN A 321 -7.73 -18.16 12.22
N ILE A 322 -7.06 -17.28 11.46
CA ILE A 322 -7.66 -16.67 10.28
C ILE A 322 -7.78 -17.72 9.18
N THR A 323 -8.99 -17.82 8.62
CA THR A 323 -9.34 -18.78 7.57
C THR A 323 -9.30 -18.16 6.18
N LEU A 324 -9.69 -16.88 6.07
CA LEU A 324 -9.73 -16.15 4.80
C LEU A 324 -9.08 -14.78 4.91
N GLY A 325 -8.20 -14.48 3.96
CA GLY A 325 -7.64 -13.15 3.74
C GLY A 325 -8.23 -12.49 2.49
N PHE A 326 -8.90 -11.36 2.62
CA PHE A 326 -9.37 -10.56 1.50
C PHE A 326 -8.24 -9.70 0.98
N VAL A 327 -7.94 -9.80 -0.32
CA VAL A 327 -6.79 -9.12 -0.94
C VAL A 327 -7.13 -8.46 -2.26
N ILE A 328 -6.48 -7.32 -2.48
CA ILE A 328 -6.47 -6.60 -3.76
C ILE A 328 -5.01 -6.52 -4.20
N THR A 329 -4.68 -7.05 -5.38
CA THR A 329 -3.31 -7.02 -5.88
C THR A 329 -3.23 -6.84 -7.39
N GLY A 330 -2.36 -5.91 -7.81
CA GLY A 330 -1.95 -5.74 -9.21
C GLY A 330 -0.56 -6.31 -9.49
N GLN A 331 0.11 -6.91 -8.49
CA GLN A 331 1.50 -7.37 -8.61
C GLN A 331 1.58 -8.64 -9.47
N PRO A 332 2.16 -8.60 -10.69
CA PRO A 332 2.09 -9.73 -11.62
C PRO A 332 2.71 -11.01 -11.07
N LEU A 333 3.82 -10.89 -10.32
CA LEU A 333 4.52 -12.03 -9.72
C LEU A 333 3.61 -12.80 -8.76
N ILE A 334 2.91 -12.08 -7.87
CA ILE A 334 1.98 -12.65 -6.88
C ILE A 334 0.83 -13.36 -7.60
N VAL A 335 0.19 -12.65 -8.53
CA VAL A 335 -0.96 -13.18 -9.28
C VAL A 335 -0.58 -14.44 -10.06
N ASN A 336 0.59 -14.46 -10.69
CA ASN A 336 1.05 -15.61 -11.46
C ASN A 336 1.43 -16.80 -10.57
N TYR A 337 2.03 -16.56 -9.40
CA TYR A 337 2.23 -17.63 -8.42
C TYR A 337 0.90 -18.25 -8.01
N TYR A 338 -0.10 -17.45 -7.64
CA TYR A 338 -1.41 -17.96 -7.23
C TYR A 338 -2.12 -18.76 -8.32
N LYS A 339 -2.04 -18.31 -9.59
CA LYS A 339 -2.58 -19.06 -10.72
C LYS A 339 -1.92 -20.42 -10.95
N SER A 340 -0.69 -20.61 -10.43
CA SER A 340 0.03 -21.88 -10.54
C SER A 340 -0.39 -22.93 -9.49
N LEU A 341 -1.24 -22.56 -8.53
CA LEU A 341 -1.67 -23.45 -7.45
C LEU A 341 -2.97 -24.16 -7.85
N GLU A 342 -3.00 -25.50 -7.72
CA GLU A 342 -4.05 -26.36 -8.29
C GLU A 342 -5.23 -26.63 -7.34
N ASP A 343 -5.17 -26.15 -6.09
CA ASP A 343 -6.12 -26.50 -5.02
C ASP A 343 -6.98 -25.33 -4.53
N ASN A 344 -7.11 -24.25 -5.31
CA ASN A 344 -7.83 -23.04 -4.92
C ASN A 344 -7.28 -22.35 -3.65
N ALA A 345 -5.97 -22.48 -3.36
CA ALA A 345 -5.33 -21.71 -2.29
C ALA A 345 -5.50 -20.17 -2.45
N TYR A 346 -5.72 -19.72 -3.69
CA TYR A 346 -6.19 -18.38 -4.00
C TYR A 346 -7.45 -18.45 -4.87
N ILE A 347 -8.49 -17.73 -4.46
CA ILE A 347 -9.75 -17.65 -5.20
C ILE A 347 -9.83 -16.28 -5.87
N ASN A 348 -9.77 -16.27 -7.20
CA ASN A 348 -9.86 -15.04 -7.98
C ASN A 348 -11.33 -14.65 -8.20
N ILE A 349 -11.75 -13.52 -7.64
CA ILE A 349 -13.13 -13.05 -7.64
C ILE A 349 -13.39 -12.18 -8.87
N SER A 350 -12.70 -11.06 -8.97
CA SER A 350 -12.91 -10.08 -10.03
C SER A 350 -11.62 -9.33 -10.37
N LYS A 351 -11.65 -8.62 -11.49
CA LYS A 351 -10.52 -7.83 -11.98
C LYS A 351 -10.99 -6.52 -12.60
N ASN A 352 -10.15 -5.51 -12.51
CA ASN A 352 -10.33 -4.24 -13.21
C ASN A 352 -8.99 -3.79 -13.79
N ASN A 353 -9.02 -3.12 -14.95
CA ASN A 353 -7.84 -2.46 -15.48
C ASN A 353 -7.81 -1.01 -14.97
N LEU A 354 -7.08 -0.78 -13.87
CA LEU A 354 -6.97 0.54 -13.26
C LEU A 354 -5.96 1.45 -13.98
N ASN A 355 -5.09 0.86 -14.80
CA ASN A 355 -4.02 1.55 -15.51
C ASN A 355 -4.32 1.52 -17.02
N ASP A 356 -4.73 2.65 -17.58
CA ASP A 356 -4.80 2.80 -19.04
C ASP A 356 -3.41 3.10 -19.66
N THR A 357 -2.34 2.62 -19.00
CA THR A 357 -0.98 2.66 -19.53
C THR A 357 -0.64 1.32 -20.16
N ARG A 358 0.25 1.36 -21.16
CA ARG A 358 0.60 0.29 -22.12
C ARG A 358 1.07 -1.07 -21.52
N ASN A 359 1.13 -1.19 -20.20
CA ASN A 359 1.38 -2.45 -19.51
C ASN A 359 0.04 -3.00 -18.99
N TYR A 360 -0.53 -3.93 -19.77
CA TYR A 360 -1.79 -4.67 -19.56
C TYR A 360 -1.91 -5.46 -18.23
N SER A 361 -1.61 -4.86 -17.09
CA SER A 361 -1.70 -5.50 -15.78
C SER A 361 -3.03 -5.17 -15.11
N TYR A 362 -3.97 -6.11 -15.17
CA TYR A 362 -5.18 -6.07 -14.36
C TYR A 362 -4.85 -6.04 -12.86
N THR A 363 -5.62 -5.26 -12.10
CA THR A 363 -5.70 -5.42 -10.64
C THR A 363 -6.78 -6.45 -10.33
N TYR A 364 -6.49 -7.35 -9.41
CA TYR A 364 -7.37 -8.47 -9.04
C TYR A 364 -7.86 -8.32 -7.60
N LYS A 365 -9.14 -8.64 -7.40
CA LYS A 365 -9.73 -8.94 -6.10
C LYS A 365 -9.75 -10.45 -5.92
N GLY A 366 -9.33 -10.92 -4.76
CA GLY A 366 -9.37 -12.34 -4.46
C GLY A 366 -9.33 -12.65 -2.98
N LEU A 367 -9.32 -13.95 -2.69
CA LEU A 367 -9.32 -14.50 -1.35
C LEU A 367 -8.11 -15.42 -1.19
N TRP A 368 -7.33 -15.21 -0.15
CA TRP A 368 -6.40 -16.21 0.37
C TRP A 368 -7.15 -17.22 1.23
N VAL A 369 -7.03 -18.50 0.89
CA VAL A 369 -7.44 -19.59 1.76
C VAL A 369 -6.23 -19.94 2.61
N ILE A 370 -6.19 -19.38 3.83
CA ILE A 370 -4.95 -19.23 4.62
C ILE A 370 -4.23 -20.56 4.83
N ASN A 371 -4.93 -21.60 5.29
CA ASN A 371 -4.33 -22.90 5.57
C ASN A 371 -3.73 -23.59 4.33
N LYS A 372 -4.41 -23.51 3.19
CA LYS A 372 -3.93 -24.07 1.92
C LYS A 372 -2.71 -23.31 1.42
N LEU A 373 -2.80 -21.98 1.47
CA LEU A 373 -1.72 -21.13 1.03
C LEU A 373 -0.49 -21.30 1.93
N ASN A 374 -0.67 -21.47 3.25
CA ASN A 374 0.44 -21.77 4.15
C ASN A 374 1.11 -23.10 3.78
N ARG A 375 0.34 -24.17 3.54
CA ARG A 375 0.88 -25.45 3.09
C ARG A 375 1.80 -25.31 1.87
N HIS A 376 1.34 -24.59 0.83
CA HIS A 376 2.18 -24.33 -0.35
C HIS A 376 3.45 -23.55 -0.03
N PHE A 377 3.38 -22.58 0.89
CA PHE A 377 4.55 -21.79 1.30
C PHE A 377 5.51 -22.56 2.20
N GLN A 378 5.05 -23.48 3.04
CA GLN A 378 5.91 -24.35 3.85
C GLN A 378 6.67 -25.36 2.99
N GLU A 379 6.05 -25.82 1.90
CA GLU A 379 6.65 -26.78 0.95
C GLU A 379 7.47 -26.11 -0.17
N SER A 380 7.45 -24.78 -0.29
CA SER A 380 8.12 -24.04 -1.36
C SER A 380 9.19 -23.09 -0.83
N ASP A 381 10.37 -23.12 -1.45
CA ASP A 381 11.40 -22.09 -1.32
C ASP A 381 11.20 -20.95 -2.34
N TYR A 382 11.99 -19.88 -2.23
CA TYR A 382 11.95 -18.77 -3.18
C TYR A 382 12.21 -19.20 -4.63
N ARG A 383 13.10 -20.17 -4.85
CA ARG A 383 13.44 -20.65 -6.20
C ARG A 383 12.21 -21.29 -6.86
N THR A 384 11.48 -22.12 -6.11
CA THR A 384 10.25 -22.78 -6.55
C THR A 384 9.14 -21.78 -6.81
N TYR A 385 8.94 -20.83 -5.88
CA TYR A 385 8.00 -19.72 -6.03
C TYR A 385 8.24 -18.95 -7.33
N LYS A 386 9.49 -18.56 -7.58
CA LYS A 386 9.89 -17.81 -8.78
C LYS A 386 9.70 -18.64 -10.05
N LYS A 387 10.09 -19.92 -10.04
CA LYS A 387 9.93 -20.83 -11.18
C LYS A 387 8.45 -20.97 -11.58
N LYS A 388 7.57 -21.26 -10.62
CA LYS A 388 6.12 -21.37 -10.84
C LYS A 388 5.52 -20.08 -11.41
N SER A 389 5.92 -18.93 -10.86
CA SER A 389 5.46 -17.62 -11.33
C SER A 389 5.85 -17.34 -12.80
N ILE A 390 7.09 -17.67 -13.18
CA ILE A 390 7.59 -17.46 -14.56
C ILE A 390 6.94 -18.42 -15.54
N GLN A 391 6.73 -19.69 -15.15
CA GLN A 391 6.06 -20.67 -16.01
C GLN A 391 4.65 -20.21 -16.41
N GLN A 392 3.90 -19.61 -15.48
CA GLN A 392 2.57 -19.07 -15.78
C GLN A 392 2.59 -17.89 -16.76
N VAL A 393 3.66 -17.05 -16.74
CA VAL A 393 3.84 -16.00 -17.75
C VAL A 393 3.99 -16.62 -19.15
N ARG A 394 4.79 -17.69 -19.26
CA ARG A 394 5.03 -18.38 -20.55
C ARG A 394 3.77 -19.02 -21.11
N LEU A 395 3.02 -19.73 -20.26
CA LEU A 395 1.74 -20.32 -20.64
C LEU A 395 0.75 -19.26 -21.14
N ALA A 396 0.69 -18.10 -20.45
CA ALA A 396 -0.17 -17.00 -20.86
C ALA A 396 0.27 -16.31 -22.18
N SER A 397 1.57 -16.35 -22.53
CA SER A 397 2.07 -15.84 -23.82
C SER A 397 1.86 -16.81 -24.98
N GLU A 398 1.82 -18.12 -24.72
CA GLU A 398 1.58 -19.16 -25.74
C GLU A 398 0.10 -19.31 -26.11
N THR A 399 -0.81 -18.75 -25.29
CA THR A 399 -2.27 -18.79 -25.51
C THR A 399 -2.81 -17.51 -26.17
N LYS A 400 -1.94 -16.56 -26.54
CA LYS A 400 -2.27 -15.37 -27.33
C LYS A 400 -1.79 -15.56 -28.76
#